data_AF-A0A0T5PNZ9-F1
#
_entry.id   AF-A0A0T5PNZ9-F1
#
_cell.length_a   1.000
_cell.length_b   1.000
_cell.length_c   1.000
_cell.angle_alpha   90.00
_cell.angle_beta   90.00
_cell.angle_gamma   90.00
#
_symmetry.space_group_name_H-M   'P 1'
#
loop_
_entity.id
_entity.type
_entity.pdbx_description
1 polymer ?
#
loop_
_entity_poly.entity_id
_entity_poly.type
_entity_poly.pdbx_seq_one_letter_code
_entity_poly.pdbx_strand_id
1 'polypeptide(L)'
;MLSLIQQPTSDTCTSACLAMLTGIPVDKVINEFHQGYFNRDLNPCDYLAIKGIQHTVNSNPYNNNCDWGCAYLVAVPSLNIEAGMHNIIIDCTGDEIAILDPCKGRDGKKHYINWTQEPTGNEVNLKIWMVELAVPKAALHQFKDGK
;
A
#
# COMPACT_ATOMS: atom_id res chain seq x y z
N MET A 1 -8.37 8.22 -8.57
CA MET A 1 -8.25 6.94 -7.87
C MET A 1 -7.09 6.16 -8.45
N LEU A 2 -6.36 5.49 -7.59
CA LEU A 2 -5.27 4.60 -7.93
C LEU A 2 -5.81 3.31 -8.52
N SER A 3 -5.00 2.69 -9.37
CA SER A 3 -5.27 1.34 -9.89
C SER A 3 -4.61 0.32 -8.98
N LEU A 4 -5.32 -0.76 -8.68
CA LEU A 4 -4.75 -1.89 -7.95
C LEU A 4 -3.58 -2.49 -8.74
N ILE A 5 -2.46 -2.71 -8.05
CA ILE A 5 -1.35 -3.53 -8.53
C ILE A 5 -1.27 -4.79 -7.67
N GLN A 6 -1.40 -5.95 -8.30
CA GLN A 6 -1.30 -7.25 -7.63
C GLN A 6 0.15 -7.57 -7.27
N GLN A 7 0.40 -8.13 -6.08
CA GLN A 7 1.73 -8.58 -5.69
C GLN A 7 2.13 -9.87 -6.44
N PRO A 8 3.33 -9.95 -7.06
CA PRO A 8 3.76 -11.15 -7.78
C PRO A 8 4.03 -12.36 -6.89
N THR A 9 4.57 -12.16 -5.69
CA THR A 9 5.00 -13.22 -4.76
C THR A 9 4.28 -13.09 -3.40
N SER A 10 4.50 -14.01 -2.46
CA SER A 10 3.86 -13.97 -1.12
C SER A 10 4.31 -12.80 -0.25
N ASP A 11 5.48 -12.25 -0.50
CA ASP A 11 6.18 -11.25 0.33
C ASP A 11 6.25 -9.84 -0.29
N THR A 12 5.82 -9.65 -1.54
CA THR A 12 5.96 -8.38 -2.29
C THR A 12 4.80 -7.38 -2.10
N CYS A 13 4.04 -7.49 -1.01
CA CYS A 13 2.88 -6.60 -0.75
C CYS A 13 3.28 -5.11 -0.67
N THR A 14 4.34 -4.80 0.08
CA THR A 14 4.85 -3.43 0.22
C THR A 14 5.35 -2.88 -1.12
N SER A 15 6.05 -3.69 -1.92
CA SER A 15 6.52 -3.30 -3.26
C SER A 15 5.36 -2.98 -4.20
N ALA A 16 4.29 -3.78 -4.17
CA ALA A 16 3.08 -3.51 -4.96
C ALA A 16 2.37 -2.22 -4.51
N CYS A 17 2.32 -1.94 -3.21
CA CYS A 17 1.81 -0.68 -2.68
C CYS A 17 2.64 0.53 -3.14
N LEU A 18 3.97 0.42 -3.09
CA LEU A 18 4.86 1.46 -3.60
C LEU A 18 4.70 1.66 -5.11
N ALA A 19 4.47 0.60 -5.88
CA ALA A 19 4.14 0.70 -7.30
C ALA A 19 2.83 1.48 -7.52
N MET A 20 1.78 1.24 -6.71
CA MET A 20 0.54 2.02 -6.77
C MET A 20 0.77 3.52 -6.48
N LEU A 21 1.56 3.85 -5.46
CA LEU A 21 1.83 5.23 -5.05
C LEU A 21 2.73 5.99 -6.04
N THR A 22 3.73 5.31 -6.60
CA THR A 22 4.76 5.91 -7.45
C THR A 22 4.43 5.84 -8.95
N GLY A 23 3.56 4.92 -9.37
CA GLY A 23 3.29 4.62 -10.78
C GLY A 23 4.42 3.83 -11.47
N ILE A 24 5.46 3.45 -10.73
CA ILE A 24 6.58 2.66 -11.24
C ILE A 24 6.14 1.19 -11.39
N PRO A 25 6.51 0.48 -12.47
CA PRO A 25 6.20 -0.95 -12.62
C PRO A 25 6.67 -1.78 -11.42
N VAL A 26 5.83 -2.71 -10.95
CA VAL A 26 6.10 -3.47 -9.72
C VAL A 26 7.42 -4.24 -9.77
N ASP A 27 7.80 -4.80 -10.92
CA ASP A 27 9.07 -5.51 -11.08
C ASP A 27 10.28 -4.60 -10.86
N LYS A 28 10.18 -3.34 -11.32
CA LYS A 28 11.23 -2.33 -11.09
C LYS A 28 11.28 -1.94 -9.61
N VAL A 29 10.13 -1.75 -8.97
CA VAL A 29 10.07 -1.49 -7.52
C VAL A 29 10.69 -2.65 -6.74
N ILE A 30 10.37 -3.90 -7.08
CA ILE A 30 10.94 -5.09 -6.43
C ILE A 30 12.46 -5.08 -6.54
N ASN A 31 13.00 -4.86 -7.74
CA ASN A 31 14.44 -4.86 -7.97
C ASN A 31 15.18 -3.75 -7.19
N GLU A 32 14.55 -2.60 -6.99
CA GLU A 32 15.17 -1.46 -6.32
C GLU A 32 14.98 -1.43 -4.80
N PHE A 33 13.85 -1.95 -4.30
CA PHE A 33 13.40 -1.76 -2.91
C PHE A 33 13.47 -3.04 -2.07
N HIS A 34 13.07 -4.18 -2.64
CA HIS A 34 12.59 -5.32 -1.86
C HIS A 34 13.67 -5.92 -0.97
N GLN A 35 14.87 -6.14 -1.51
CA GLN A 35 15.97 -6.70 -0.74
C GLN A 35 16.43 -5.77 0.39
N GLY A 36 16.51 -4.46 0.12
CA GLY A 36 16.87 -3.45 1.13
C GLY A 36 15.83 -3.39 2.26
N TYR A 37 14.55 -3.53 1.93
CA TYR A 37 13.48 -3.60 2.92
C TYR A 37 13.60 -4.83 3.83
N PHE A 38 13.85 -6.01 3.27
CA PHE A 38 14.07 -7.24 4.04
C PHE A 38 15.32 -7.18 4.92
N ASN A 39 16.38 -6.54 4.43
CA ASN A 39 17.61 -6.32 5.18
C ASN A 39 17.49 -5.21 6.24
N ARG A 40 16.39 -4.44 6.23
CA ARG A 40 16.16 -3.24 7.07
C ARG A 40 17.10 -2.07 6.75
N ASP A 41 17.68 -2.06 5.55
CA ASP A 41 18.50 -0.96 5.04
C ASP A 41 17.65 0.15 4.41
N LEU A 42 16.39 -0.17 4.06
CA LEU A 42 15.46 0.73 3.38
C LEU A 42 14.06 0.56 3.95
N ASN A 43 13.29 1.64 4.04
CA ASN A 43 11.87 1.59 4.39
C ASN A 43 11.01 2.33 3.32
N PRO A 44 9.68 2.19 3.35
CA PRO A 44 8.81 2.84 2.36
C PRO A 44 9.00 4.36 2.27
N CYS A 45 9.25 5.05 3.38
CA CYS A 45 9.48 6.50 3.42
C CYS A 45 10.77 6.87 2.67
N ASP A 46 11.85 6.14 2.92
CA ASP A 46 13.13 6.34 2.23
C ASP A 46 12.97 6.16 0.72
N TYR A 47 12.27 5.10 0.30
CA TYR A 47 12.04 4.83 -1.12
C TYR A 47 11.22 5.96 -1.76
N LEU A 48 10.12 6.40 -1.14
CA LEU A 48 9.33 7.52 -1.65
C LEU A 48 10.15 8.81 -1.73
N ALA A 49 11.00 9.09 -0.73
CA ALA A 49 11.91 10.25 -0.74
C ALA A 49 12.91 10.18 -1.90
N ILE A 50 13.55 9.02 -2.12
CA ILE A 50 14.48 8.78 -3.24
C ILE A 50 13.78 9.02 -4.58
N LYS A 51 12.50 8.62 -4.70
CA LYS A 51 11.69 8.84 -5.91
C LYS A 51 11.14 10.25 -6.05
N GLY A 52 11.39 11.12 -5.07
CA GLY A 52 10.90 12.50 -5.05
C GLY A 52 9.41 12.64 -4.75
N ILE A 53 8.76 11.58 -4.23
CA ILE A 53 7.35 11.60 -3.85
C ILE A 53 7.21 12.24 -2.48
N GLN A 54 6.50 13.37 -2.43
CA GLN A 54 6.13 14.00 -1.16
C GLN A 54 5.18 13.09 -0.38
N HIS A 55 5.47 12.90 0.90
CA HIS A 55 4.69 12.07 1.79
C HIS A 55 4.81 12.58 3.24
N THR A 56 3.93 12.10 4.11
CA THR A 56 3.96 12.36 5.55
C THR A 56 3.97 11.04 6.30
N VAL A 57 4.93 10.87 7.20
CA VAL A 57 5.03 9.68 8.06
C VAL A 57 4.10 9.86 9.25
N ASN A 58 3.35 8.82 9.61
CA ASN A 58 2.56 8.84 10.83
C ASN A 58 3.47 8.69 12.05
N SER A 59 3.60 9.76 12.83
CA SER A 59 4.37 9.75 14.08
C SER A 59 3.53 9.39 15.31
N ASN A 60 2.22 9.23 15.17
CA ASN A 60 1.31 8.85 16.24
C ASN A 60 0.63 7.50 15.92
N PRO A 61 1.07 6.38 16.53
CA PRO A 61 0.52 5.06 16.24
C PRO A 61 -0.97 4.90 16.61
N TYR A 62 -1.53 5.82 17.42
CA TYR A 62 -2.95 5.83 17.77
C TYR A 62 -3.82 6.65 16.81
N ASN A 63 -3.22 7.33 15.83
CA ASN A 63 -3.96 8.03 14.80
C ASN A 63 -4.10 7.13 13.57
N ASN A 64 -5.31 6.63 13.32
CA ASN A 64 -5.65 5.83 12.16
C ASN A 64 -6.56 6.56 11.16
N ASN A 65 -6.68 7.89 11.27
CA ASN A 65 -7.53 8.68 10.38
C ASN A 65 -6.98 8.72 8.96
N CYS A 66 -7.90 8.62 7.99
CA CYS A 66 -7.62 8.77 6.56
C CYS A 66 -8.47 9.92 6.01
N ASP A 67 -7.85 11.06 5.76
CA ASP A 67 -8.47 12.27 5.24
C ASP A 67 -8.62 12.19 3.71
N TRP A 68 -9.66 12.87 3.20
CA TRP A 68 -9.86 13.02 1.76
C TRP A 68 -8.71 13.78 1.09
N GLY A 69 -8.38 13.38 -0.14
CA GLY A 69 -7.29 13.97 -0.93
C GLY A 69 -5.94 13.28 -0.75
N CYS A 70 -5.88 12.17 -0.01
CA CYS A 70 -4.66 11.40 0.23
C CYS A 70 -4.85 9.91 -0.06
N ALA A 71 -3.75 9.23 -0.39
CA ALA A 71 -3.65 7.78 -0.36
C ALA A 71 -2.75 7.37 0.81
N TYR A 72 -3.12 6.30 1.52
CA TYR A 72 -2.46 5.87 2.75
C TYR A 72 -1.88 4.48 2.57
N LEU A 73 -0.59 4.34 2.84
CA LEU A 73 0.01 3.04 3.09
C LEU A 73 -0.33 2.66 4.53
N VAL A 74 -0.97 1.50 4.69
CA VAL A 74 -1.37 1.02 6.00
C VAL A 74 -0.87 -0.40 6.23
N ALA A 75 -0.57 -0.70 7.48
CA ALA A 75 -0.30 -2.05 7.95
C ALA A 75 -1.59 -2.68 8.51
N VAL A 76 -1.86 -3.92 8.11
CA VAL A 76 -3.00 -4.72 8.55
C VAL A 76 -2.56 -6.13 8.93
N PRO A 77 -3.33 -6.88 9.74
CA PRO A 77 -3.09 -8.30 9.94
C PRO A 77 -3.11 -9.04 8.59
N SER A 78 -2.17 -9.95 8.36
CA SER A 78 -2.22 -10.77 7.15
C SER A 78 -3.35 -11.78 7.22
N LEU A 79 -4.17 -11.86 6.17
CA LEU A 79 -5.20 -12.89 6.01
C LEU A 79 -4.64 -14.23 5.50
N ASN A 80 -3.40 -14.21 4.99
CA ASN A 80 -2.78 -15.32 4.25
C ASN A 80 -1.49 -15.85 4.88
N ILE A 81 -0.96 -15.17 5.91
CA ILE A 81 0.26 -15.55 6.63
C ILE A 81 -0.03 -15.46 8.13
N GLU A 82 0.05 -16.59 8.82
CA GLU A 82 -0.17 -16.64 10.27
C GLU A 82 0.84 -15.77 11.02
N ALA A 83 0.34 -14.97 11.97
CA ALA A 83 1.12 -13.96 12.69
C ALA A 83 1.91 -13.00 11.79
N GLY A 84 1.49 -12.85 10.52
CA GLY A 84 2.09 -11.97 9.55
C GLY A 84 1.46 -10.59 9.52
N MET A 85 2.23 -9.62 9.04
CA MET A 85 1.76 -8.29 8.66
C MET A 85 1.55 -8.23 7.15
N HIS A 86 0.66 -7.37 6.70
CA HIS A 86 0.40 -7.11 5.28
C HIS A 86 0.23 -5.62 5.04
N ASN A 87 0.76 -5.12 3.92
CA ASN A 87 0.56 -3.73 3.50
C ASN A 87 -0.49 -3.65 2.40
N ILE A 88 -1.40 -2.67 2.55
CA ILE A 88 -2.42 -2.32 1.55
C ILE A 88 -2.48 -0.79 1.39
N ILE A 89 -3.21 -0.32 0.38
CA ILE A 89 -3.52 1.11 0.23
C ILE A 89 -4.99 1.37 0.59
N ILE A 90 -5.22 2.40 1.41
CA ILE A 90 -6.52 3.08 1.51
C ILE A 90 -6.45 4.33 0.64
N ASP A 91 -7.17 4.34 -0.46
CA ASP A 91 -7.21 5.46 -1.40
C ASP A 91 -8.43 6.35 -1.11
N CYS A 92 -8.18 7.56 -0.60
CA CYS A 92 -9.18 8.61 -0.38
C CYS A 92 -9.02 9.76 -1.39
N THR A 93 -8.44 9.52 -2.58
CA THR A 93 -8.17 10.57 -3.58
C THR A 93 -9.32 10.78 -4.58
N GLY A 94 -10.28 9.86 -4.62
CA GLY A 94 -11.49 9.93 -5.43
C GLY A 94 -12.69 10.45 -4.64
N ASP A 95 -13.88 10.19 -5.18
CA ASP A 95 -15.16 10.53 -4.53
C ASP A 95 -15.63 9.42 -3.57
N GLU A 96 -14.96 8.26 -3.60
CA GLU A 96 -15.19 7.12 -2.72
C GLU A 96 -13.87 6.60 -2.14
N ILE A 97 -13.97 5.88 -1.02
CA ILE A 97 -12.83 5.21 -0.40
C ILE A 97 -12.63 3.86 -1.10
N ALA A 98 -11.44 3.64 -1.66
CA ALA A 98 -11.06 2.35 -2.23
C ALA A 98 -10.04 1.64 -1.33
N ILE A 99 -10.25 0.34 -1.10
CA ILE A 99 -9.27 -0.54 -0.45
C ILE A 99 -8.56 -1.33 -1.54
N LEU A 100 -7.27 -1.05 -1.71
CA LEU A 100 -6.42 -1.69 -2.72
C LEU A 100 -5.48 -2.66 -2.02
N ASP A 101 -5.94 -3.90 -1.88
CA ASP A 101 -5.15 -5.00 -1.34
C ASP A 101 -4.39 -5.73 -2.46
N PRO A 102 -3.04 -5.74 -2.45
CA PRO A 102 -2.24 -6.44 -3.46
C PRO A 102 -2.50 -7.94 -3.62
N CYS A 103 -3.15 -8.60 -2.64
CA CYS A 103 -3.57 -9.99 -2.75
C CYS A 103 -4.83 -10.19 -3.61
N LYS A 104 -5.59 -9.13 -3.92
CA LYS A 104 -6.80 -9.23 -4.73
C LYS A 104 -6.51 -9.82 -6.11
N GLY A 105 -7.30 -10.82 -6.48
CA GLY A 105 -7.18 -11.57 -7.74
C GLY A 105 -6.12 -12.68 -7.74
N ARG A 106 -5.40 -12.92 -6.62
CA ARG A 106 -4.46 -14.05 -6.53
C ARG A 106 -5.23 -15.33 -6.22
N ASP A 107 -4.91 -16.40 -6.93
CA ASP A 107 -5.63 -17.66 -6.79
C ASP A 107 -5.60 -18.20 -5.35
N GLY A 108 -6.78 -18.54 -4.83
CA GLY A 108 -6.99 -19.01 -3.46
C GLY A 108 -6.63 -18.04 -2.33
N LYS A 109 -6.30 -16.77 -2.61
CA LYS A 109 -5.89 -15.79 -1.58
C LYS A 109 -7.06 -14.95 -1.09
N LYS A 110 -7.10 -14.74 0.22
CA LYS A 110 -7.98 -13.78 0.87
C LYS A 110 -7.46 -12.37 0.66
N HIS A 111 -8.36 -11.40 0.59
CA HIS A 111 -8.00 -9.99 0.45
C HIS A 111 -9.03 -9.08 1.10
N TYR A 112 -8.57 -7.90 1.50
CA TYR A 112 -9.41 -6.88 2.10
C TYR A 112 -10.25 -6.13 1.07
N ILE A 113 -11.49 -5.83 1.45
CA ILE A 113 -12.40 -4.94 0.73
C ILE A 113 -12.89 -3.81 1.65
N ASN A 114 -13.60 -2.82 1.08
CA ASN A 114 -14.17 -1.72 1.84
C ASN A 114 -15.13 -2.26 2.92
N TRP A 115 -15.12 -1.64 4.10
CA TRP A 115 -15.93 -2.02 5.26
C TRP A 115 -17.44 -1.86 5.07
N THR A 116 -17.88 -1.14 4.03
CA THR A 116 -19.31 -0.98 3.69
C THR A 116 -19.83 -1.98 2.65
N GLN A 117 -18.95 -2.82 2.09
CA GLN A 117 -19.30 -3.79 1.05
C GLN A 117 -19.65 -5.15 1.67
N GLU A 118 -20.58 -5.89 1.08
CA GLU A 118 -20.87 -7.27 1.48
C GLU A 118 -19.78 -8.21 0.92
N PRO A 119 -19.03 -8.93 1.77
CA PRO A 119 -17.94 -9.78 1.31
C PRO A 119 -18.46 -11.05 0.65
N THR A 120 -17.81 -11.47 -0.44
CA THR A 120 -18.08 -12.72 -1.15
C THR A 120 -16.82 -13.56 -1.32
N GLY A 121 -16.96 -14.89 -1.26
CA GLY A 121 -15.84 -15.81 -1.49
C GLY A 121 -14.65 -15.57 -0.56
N ASN A 122 -13.55 -15.07 -1.11
CA ASN A 122 -12.28 -14.80 -0.42
C ASN A 122 -12.14 -13.35 0.08
N GLU A 123 -13.18 -12.52 -0.06
CA GLU A 123 -13.19 -11.15 0.43
C GLU A 123 -13.36 -11.09 1.95
N VAL A 124 -12.69 -10.14 2.58
CA VAL A 124 -12.82 -9.85 4.01
C VAL A 124 -12.94 -8.34 4.19
N ASN A 125 -13.92 -7.87 4.94
CA ASN A 125 -14.01 -6.44 5.24
C ASN A 125 -12.80 -5.99 6.06
N LEU A 126 -12.20 -4.87 5.67
CA LEU A 126 -11.20 -4.21 6.50
C LEU A 126 -11.85 -3.67 7.78
N LYS A 127 -11.34 -4.03 8.97
CA LYS A 127 -11.88 -3.58 10.26
C LYS A 127 -10.88 -2.82 11.13
N ILE A 128 -9.60 -3.04 10.91
CA ILE A 128 -8.51 -2.41 11.66
C ILE A 128 -7.31 -2.22 10.76
N TRP A 129 -6.61 -1.11 10.94
CA TRP A 129 -5.37 -0.77 10.25
C TRP A 129 -4.55 0.19 11.10
N MET A 130 -3.24 0.22 10.84
CA MET A 130 -2.34 1.26 11.33
C MET A 130 -1.85 2.07 10.13
N VAL A 131 -1.99 3.39 10.19
CA VAL A 131 -1.44 4.27 9.15
C VAL A 131 0.07 4.34 9.33
N GLU A 132 0.81 4.02 8.27
CA GLU A 132 2.27 4.17 8.25
C GLU A 132 2.66 5.52 7.64
N LEU A 133 2.09 5.84 6.47
CA LEU A 133 2.31 7.10 5.78
C LEU A 133 1.11 7.53 4.92
N ALA A 134 1.08 8.80 4.59
CA ALA A 134 0.13 9.43 3.69
C ALA A 134 0.84 10.07 2.50
N VAL A 135 0.28 9.92 1.30
CA VAL A 135 0.74 10.56 0.07
C VAL A 135 -0.40 11.43 -0.46
N PRO A 136 -0.23 12.77 -0.55
CA PRO A 136 -1.27 13.64 -1.08
C PRO A 136 -1.49 13.35 -2.56
N LYS A 137 -2.75 13.49 -3.02
CA LYS A 137 -3.14 13.25 -4.42
C LYS A 137 -2.25 13.95 -5.42
N ALA A 138 -1.84 15.18 -5.11
CA ALA A 138 -0.95 15.96 -5.96
C ALA A 138 0.41 15.28 -6.17
N ALA A 139 0.95 14.58 -5.17
CA ALA A 139 2.27 13.96 -5.23
C ALA A 139 2.28 12.55 -5.85
N LEU A 140 1.12 11.92 -6.02
CA LEU A 140 1.04 10.60 -6.63
C LEU A 140 1.59 10.62 -8.05
N HIS A 141 2.39 9.60 -8.37
CA HIS A 141 3.01 9.43 -9.69
C HIS A 141 3.95 10.56 -10.13
N GLN A 142 4.30 11.50 -9.25
CA GLN A 142 5.28 12.57 -9.51
C GLN A 142 6.72 12.07 -9.34
N PHE A 143 7.03 10.94 -9.97
CA PHE A 143 8.37 10.38 -9.93
C PHE A 143 9.34 11.24 -10.76
N LYS A 144 10.49 11.56 -10.18
CA LYS A 144 11.63 12.13 -10.91
C LYS A 144 12.56 10.99 -11.28
N ASP A 145 12.67 10.70 -12.58
CA ASP A 145 13.78 9.88 -13.08
C ASP A 145 15.09 10.48 -12.59
N GLY A 146 15.80 9.74 -11.74
CA GLY A 146 17.15 10.08 -11.34
C GLY A 146 18.00 10.19 -12.60
N LYS A 147 18.68 11.32 -12.76
CA LYS A 147 19.79 11.46 -13.72
C LYS A 147 20.91 10.49 -13.37
#